data_AF-A0A1H7PNC6-F1
#
_entry.id   AF-A0A1H7PNC6-F1
#
_cell.length_a   1.000
_cell.length_b   1.000
_cell.length_c   1.000
_cell.angle_alpha   90.00
_cell.angle_beta   90.00
_cell.angle_gamma   90.00
#
_symmetry.space_group_name_H-M   'P 1'
#
loop_
_entity.id
_entity.type
_entity.pdbx_description
1 polymer ?
#
loop_
_entity_poly.entity_id
_entity_poly.type
_entity_poly.pdbx_seq_one_letter_code
_entity_poly.pdbx_strand_id
1 'polypeptide(L)'
;MGEYMIALREILKSSDSDYYSRFQEIESSVISVMSNTRFFFPTYTNHDFKHLNNVEDIINSMLTEEVKEDLSYEEIFCLLSATWLHDIGMIPVNNEKEEYDNKTPEERKQFAKNVRFEHNIRSKCYIENHKEELNLDDFESDIIGNICKGHRQVDLGKYGDVHSKTKVRLASLSAILRLADECDVSHNRETTLSQEGVDEETLEEHYKIHELVRTPVFDHENKVVKIVAMGHVDKDKSLLIKCRNKIQSELDNIIPYLKKIGVDFNKIELDCRMDKNYIKKKIILSILNDEDICSNVDNEWIYESDIVNCLEELKCDKKILENNNKYSLTEDIELFKEIFKMFLNEWMGDFFFTEYVEDIIGKSIYDIEKKFRVKFDSEERQIRINLLKNYPTAIYILLFIDEIINYPSFNLNSLQDGELLFDSIISMGMFNDIHRYSDNIHFENIYDDFKNLKFYDNEEVKNKINFYKVYSEG
;
A
#
# COMPACT_ATOMS: atom_id res chain seq x y z
N MET A 1 22.21 3.84 26.25
CA MET A 1 22.57 5.16 25.71
C MET A 1 22.69 4.94 24.22
N GLY A 2 21.79 5.49 23.40
CA GLY A 2 21.96 5.41 21.95
C GLY A 2 23.13 6.30 21.57
N GLU A 3 24.18 5.73 20.99
CA GLU A 3 25.22 6.53 20.34
C GLU A 3 24.56 7.36 19.25
N TYR A 4 24.84 8.66 19.27
CA TYR A 4 24.33 9.59 18.28
C TYR A 4 25.12 9.33 16.99
N MET A 5 24.52 8.63 16.03
CA MET A 5 25.17 8.39 14.74
C MET A 5 25.40 9.73 14.04
N ILE A 6 26.65 10.01 13.64
CA ILE A 6 26.98 11.26 12.95
C ILE A 6 26.60 11.09 11.48
N ALA A 7 25.83 12.04 10.94
CA ALA A 7 25.48 12.02 9.52
C ALA A 7 26.68 12.44 8.65
N LEU A 8 26.83 11.84 7.47
CA LEU A 8 27.87 12.18 6.49
C LEU A 8 27.89 13.68 6.18
N ARG A 9 26.71 14.30 6.08
CA ARG A 9 26.53 15.74 5.87
C ARG A 9 27.16 16.58 6.98
N GLU A 10 27.04 16.16 8.23
CA GLU A 10 27.64 16.88 9.38
C GLU A 10 29.16 16.67 9.42
N ILE A 11 29.67 15.50 9.03
CA ILE A 11 31.12 15.27 8.85
C ILE A 11 31.66 16.25 7.83
N LEU A 12 31.05 16.33 6.64
CA LEU A 12 31.48 17.21 5.55
C LEU A 12 31.47 18.68 5.99
N LYS A 13 30.39 19.13 6.64
CA LYS A 13 30.25 20.49 7.16
C LYS A 13 31.33 20.88 8.16
N SER A 14 31.72 19.95 9.04
CA SER A 14 32.72 20.20 10.08
C SER A 14 34.16 20.16 9.55
N SER A 15 34.40 19.39 8.49
CA SER A 15 35.74 19.07 7.99
C SER A 15 36.16 19.86 6.77
N ASP A 16 35.24 20.15 5.85
CA ASP A 16 35.51 20.87 4.60
C ASP A 16 34.33 21.77 4.20
N SER A 17 34.44 23.05 4.53
CA SER A 17 33.39 24.03 4.26
C SER A 17 33.16 24.29 2.78
N ASP A 18 34.17 24.08 1.92
CA ASP A 18 34.03 24.28 0.47
C ASP A 18 33.17 23.17 -0.12
N TYR A 19 33.51 21.90 0.15
CA TYR A 19 32.70 20.78 -0.30
C TYR A 19 31.26 20.83 0.22
N TYR A 20 31.08 21.19 1.49
CA TYR A 20 29.75 21.33 2.05
C TYR A 20 28.94 22.42 1.34
N SER A 21 29.52 23.61 1.12
CA SER A 21 28.83 24.70 0.41
C SER A 21 28.43 24.29 -1.02
N ARG A 22 29.34 23.65 -1.75
CA ARG A 22 29.09 23.17 -3.12
C ARG A 22 28.02 22.07 -3.16
N PHE A 23 28.01 21.18 -2.19
CA PHE A 23 26.94 20.18 -2.06
C PHE A 23 25.57 20.84 -1.84
N GLN A 24 25.47 21.89 -1.01
CA GLN A 24 24.20 22.62 -0.83
C GLN A 24 23.70 23.31 -2.11
N GLU A 25 24.63 23.80 -2.97
CA GLU A 25 24.29 24.36 -4.28
C GLU A 25 23.72 23.27 -5.22
N ILE A 26 24.31 22.07 -5.22
CA ILE A 26 23.81 20.92 -5.98
C ILE A 26 22.42 20.50 -5.48
N GLU A 27 22.25 20.35 -4.17
CA GLU A 27 20.97 20.04 -3.52
C GLU A 27 19.87 21.02 -3.96
N SER A 28 20.16 22.32 -3.87
CA SER A 28 19.23 23.38 -4.28
C SER A 28 18.87 23.31 -5.76
N SER A 29 19.86 23.02 -6.62
CA SER A 29 19.68 22.88 -8.06
C SER A 29 18.79 21.70 -8.40
N VAL A 30 19.04 20.54 -7.78
CA VAL A 30 18.23 19.32 -7.96
C VAL A 30 16.78 19.54 -7.54
N ILE A 31 16.55 20.13 -6.35
CA ILE A 31 15.20 20.42 -5.84
C ILE A 31 14.38 21.24 -6.84
N SER A 32 15.03 22.18 -7.55
CA SER A 32 14.36 23.06 -8.50
C SER A 32 13.85 22.37 -9.78
N VAL A 33 14.43 21.21 -10.14
CA VAL A 33 14.13 20.52 -11.41
C VAL A 33 13.51 19.14 -11.24
N MET A 34 13.65 18.50 -10.08
CA MET A 34 13.26 17.09 -9.91
C MET A 34 11.74 16.86 -10.05
N SER A 35 10.91 17.87 -9.80
CA SER A 35 9.46 17.80 -10.07
C SER A 35 9.14 17.55 -11.56
N ASN A 36 10.07 17.85 -12.47
CA ASN A 36 9.88 17.66 -13.91
C ASN A 36 9.87 16.17 -14.31
N THR A 37 10.32 15.25 -13.45
CA THR A 37 10.19 13.79 -13.68
C THR A 37 8.73 13.36 -13.91
N ARG A 38 7.78 14.03 -13.26
CA ARG A 38 6.33 13.79 -13.42
C ARG A 38 5.81 13.98 -14.84
N PHE A 39 6.57 14.68 -15.69
CA PHE A 39 6.19 14.87 -17.09
C PHE A 39 6.20 13.55 -17.87
N PHE A 40 7.22 12.70 -17.68
CA PHE A 40 7.27 11.37 -18.29
C PHE A 40 6.61 10.29 -17.40
N PHE A 41 6.55 10.51 -16.09
CA PHE A 41 6.15 9.52 -15.11
C PHE A 41 5.01 9.99 -14.19
N PRO A 42 3.83 10.35 -14.73
CA PRO A 42 2.73 10.88 -13.93
C PRO A 42 2.15 9.85 -12.96
N THR A 43 2.27 8.55 -13.25
CA THR A 43 1.66 7.43 -12.50
C THR A 43 2.65 6.56 -11.73
N TYR A 44 3.93 6.95 -11.70
CA TYR A 44 4.94 6.22 -10.92
C TYR A 44 5.14 6.86 -9.55
N THR A 45 5.84 6.15 -8.66
CA THR A 45 6.25 6.68 -7.36
C THR A 45 6.98 8.01 -7.52
N ASN A 46 6.78 8.93 -6.57
CA ASN A 46 7.52 10.20 -6.57
C ASN A 46 9.04 9.92 -6.48
N HIS A 47 9.83 10.56 -7.35
CA HIS A 47 11.29 10.61 -7.26
C HIS A 47 11.71 12.02 -6.81
N ASP A 48 10.94 12.61 -5.88
CA ASP A 48 11.10 13.99 -5.45
C ASP A 48 12.12 14.13 -4.30
N PHE A 49 12.19 15.32 -3.69
CA PHE A 49 13.09 15.58 -2.57
C PHE A 49 12.95 14.58 -1.41
N LYS A 50 11.76 14.00 -1.20
CA LYS A 50 11.52 13.07 -0.09
C LYS A 50 12.25 11.75 -0.32
N HIS A 51 12.20 11.24 -1.55
CA HIS A 51 12.97 10.06 -1.96
C HIS A 51 14.48 10.30 -1.76
N LEU A 52 15.01 11.42 -2.24
CA LEU A 52 16.44 11.74 -2.11
C LEU A 52 16.90 11.81 -0.63
N ASN A 53 16.09 12.43 0.23
CA ASN A 53 16.37 12.46 1.67
C ASN A 53 16.33 11.06 2.29
N ASN A 54 15.34 10.24 1.96
CA ASN A 54 15.25 8.87 2.46
C ASN A 54 16.47 8.05 2.06
N VAL A 55 16.94 8.17 0.82
CA VAL A 55 18.16 7.46 0.36
C VAL A 55 19.38 7.94 1.14
N GLU A 56 19.54 9.25 1.37
CA GLU A 56 20.62 9.78 2.22
C GLU A 56 20.54 9.23 3.67
N ASP A 57 19.36 9.20 4.28
CA ASP A 57 19.14 8.64 5.63
C ASP A 57 19.45 7.14 5.70
N ILE A 58 19.09 6.40 4.65
CA ILE A 58 19.41 4.98 4.51
C ILE A 58 20.92 4.79 4.42
N ILE A 59 21.63 5.59 3.63
CA ILE A 59 23.11 5.57 3.57
C ILE A 59 23.69 5.84 4.96
N ASN A 60 23.21 6.86 5.66
CA ASN A 60 23.70 7.20 7.01
C ASN A 60 23.49 6.07 8.01
N SER A 61 22.41 5.30 7.88
CA SER A 61 22.10 4.16 8.74
C SER A 61 22.89 2.89 8.35
N MET A 62 23.20 2.75 7.07
CA MET A 62 23.94 1.62 6.49
C MET A 62 25.43 1.65 6.84
N LEU A 63 26.01 2.81 7.12
CA LEU A 63 27.44 2.96 7.45
C LEU A 63 27.64 3.06 8.96
N THR A 64 28.58 2.28 9.51
CA THR A 64 29.03 2.48 10.90
C THR A 64 29.88 3.74 11.02
N GLU A 65 30.09 4.24 12.23
CA GLU A 65 30.93 5.41 12.46
C GLU A 65 32.38 5.16 12.01
N GLU A 66 32.92 3.96 12.21
CA GLU A 66 34.26 3.62 11.71
C GLU A 66 34.35 3.67 10.19
N VAL A 67 33.31 3.22 9.48
CA VAL A 67 33.26 3.29 8.02
C VAL A 67 33.17 4.75 7.57
N LYS A 68 32.35 5.57 8.24
CA LYS A 68 32.23 7.00 7.94
C LYS A 68 33.54 7.74 8.15
N GLU A 69 34.29 7.43 9.20
CA GLU A 69 35.61 8.00 9.50
C GLU A 69 36.69 7.57 8.50
N ASP A 70 36.57 6.39 7.89
CA ASP A 70 37.49 5.87 6.86
C ASP A 70 37.24 6.47 5.47
N LEU A 71 36.07 7.09 5.23
CA LEU A 71 35.79 7.79 3.98
C LEU A 71 36.56 9.11 3.90
N SER A 72 37.20 9.39 2.76
CA SER A 72 37.79 10.70 2.53
C SER A 72 36.68 11.76 2.38
N TYR A 73 36.97 13.03 2.66
CA TYR A 73 35.99 14.11 2.48
C TYR A 73 35.53 14.23 1.02
N GLU A 74 36.41 13.90 0.06
CA GLU A 74 36.06 13.82 -1.36
C GLU A 74 35.11 12.64 -1.65
N GLU A 75 35.32 11.47 -1.04
CA GLU A 75 34.38 10.34 -1.16
C GLU A 75 33.01 10.69 -0.56
N ILE A 76 32.98 11.37 0.59
CA ILE A 76 31.74 11.83 1.23
C ILE A 76 31.00 12.82 0.33
N PHE A 77 31.71 13.83 -0.19
CA PHE A 77 31.16 14.80 -1.13
C PHE A 77 30.58 14.11 -2.37
N CYS A 78 31.37 13.25 -3.03
CA CYS A 78 30.93 12.56 -4.23
C CYS A 78 29.73 11.63 -3.98
N LEU A 79 29.69 10.91 -2.84
CA LEU A 79 28.57 10.04 -2.48
C LEU A 79 27.29 10.84 -2.22
N LEU A 80 27.37 11.93 -1.45
CA LEU A 80 26.22 12.79 -1.17
C LEU A 80 25.70 13.46 -2.47
N SER A 81 26.59 14.05 -3.28
CA SER A 81 26.20 14.63 -4.56
C SER A 81 25.58 13.59 -5.50
N ALA A 82 26.16 12.38 -5.59
CA ALA A 82 25.60 11.32 -6.42
C ALA A 82 24.24 10.85 -5.90
N THR A 83 24.03 10.79 -4.59
CA THR A 83 22.74 10.46 -3.98
C THR A 83 21.64 11.42 -4.44
N TRP A 84 21.93 12.72 -4.50
CA TRP A 84 20.96 13.71 -4.95
C TRP A 84 20.79 13.75 -6.48
N LEU A 85 21.79 13.32 -7.24
CA LEU A 85 21.79 13.38 -8.70
C LEU A 85 21.47 12.05 -9.39
N HIS A 86 21.32 10.93 -8.67
CA HIS A 86 21.26 9.60 -9.29
C HIS A 86 20.12 9.41 -10.28
N ASP A 87 18.99 10.05 -10.01
CA ASP A 87 17.78 10.03 -10.84
C ASP A 87 17.56 11.29 -11.68
N ILE A 88 18.52 12.22 -11.73
CA ILE A 88 18.39 13.45 -12.52
C ILE A 88 18.15 13.14 -14.01
N GLY A 89 18.65 12.01 -14.49
CA GLY A 89 18.40 11.50 -15.84
C GLY A 89 16.93 11.18 -16.15
N MET A 90 16.04 11.14 -15.16
CA MET A 90 14.60 10.95 -15.38
C MET A 90 13.87 12.23 -15.83
N ILE A 91 14.50 13.41 -15.73
CA ILE A 91 13.88 14.65 -16.20
C ILE A 91 13.94 14.76 -17.74
N PRO A 92 12.98 15.47 -18.36
CA PRO A 92 13.09 15.87 -19.76
C PRO A 92 14.30 16.76 -19.98
N VAL A 93 15.11 16.46 -20.99
CA VAL A 93 16.22 17.31 -21.43
C VAL A 93 15.95 17.87 -22.83
N ASN A 94 16.51 19.04 -23.14
CA ASN A 94 16.39 19.67 -24.46
C ASN A 94 14.92 19.78 -24.94
N ASN A 95 14.62 19.21 -26.12
CA ASN A 95 13.30 19.20 -26.75
C ASN A 95 12.50 17.92 -26.49
N GLU A 96 12.94 17.02 -25.59
CA GLU A 96 12.24 15.75 -25.32
C GLU A 96 10.81 15.97 -24.82
N LYS A 97 10.55 17.10 -24.14
CA LYS A 97 9.21 17.48 -23.69
C LYS A 97 8.24 17.59 -24.87
N GLU A 98 8.63 18.34 -25.89
CA GLU A 98 7.84 18.53 -27.12
C GLU A 98 7.75 17.24 -27.92
N GLU A 99 8.82 16.45 -27.97
CA GLU A 99 8.81 15.15 -28.65
C GLU A 99 7.79 14.20 -28.01
N TYR A 100 7.76 14.14 -26.68
CA TYR A 100 6.84 13.31 -25.92
C TYR A 100 5.39 13.79 -26.08
N ASP A 101 5.14 15.10 -26.06
CA ASP A 101 3.80 15.66 -26.27
C ASP A 101 3.23 15.32 -27.67
N ASN A 102 4.09 15.18 -28.68
CA ASN A 102 3.67 14.83 -30.03
C ASN A 102 3.46 13.31 -30.26
N LYS A 103 3.72 12.46 -29.27
CA LYS A 103 3.55 10.99 -29.35
C LYS A 103 2.14 10.55 -28.98
N THR A 104 1.72 9.41 -29.55
CA THR A 104 0.52 8.67 -29.12
C THR A 104 0.67 8.10 -27.69
N PRO A 105 -0.41 7.71 -27.01
CA PRO A 105 -0.32 7.12 -25.67
C PRO A 105 0.62 5.91 -25.56
N GLU A 106 0.59 5.00 -26.54
CA GLU A 106 1.45 3.82 -26.59
C GLU A 106 2.93 4.18 -26.79
N GLU A 107 3.21 5.13 -27.69
CA GLU A 107 4.56 5.64 -27.92
C GLU A 107 5.12 6.38 -26.70
N ARG A 108 4.27 7.13 -25.97
CA ARG A 108 4.64 7.77 -24.70
C ARG A 108 5.01 6.72 -23.65
N LYS A 109 4.22 5.65 -23.51
CA LYS A 109 4.53 4.55 -22.59
C LYS A 109 5.87 3.89 -22.92
N GLN A 110 6.15 3.64 -24.20
CA GLN A 110 7.43 3.09 -24.64
C GLN A 110 8.59 4.07 -24.45
N PHE A 111 8.39 5.35 -24.72
CA PHE A 111 9.40 6.40 -24.50
C PHE A 111 9.76 6.49 -23.01
N ALA A 112 8.77 6.62 -22.12
CA ALA A 112 8.99 6.65 -20.68
C ALA A 112 9.71 5.39 -20.17
N LYS A 113 9.36 4.21 -20.70
CA LYS A 113 10.06 2.95 -20.39
C LYS A 113 11.54 2.99 -20.80
N ASN A 114 11.87 3.53 -21.97
CA ASN A 114 13.25 3.68 -22.41
C ASN A 114 14.01 4.69 -21.56
N VAL A 115 13.41 5.85 -21.23
CA VAL A 115 13.99 6.84 -20.32
C VAL A 115 14.32 6.20 -18.97
N ARG A 116 13.38 5.47 -18.37
CA ARG A 116 13.58 4.75 -17.10
C ARG A 116 14.60 3.63 -17.23
N PHE A 117 14.74 2.98 -18.38
CA PHE A 117 15.75 1.95 -18.58
C PHE A 117 17.17 2.54 -18.61
N GLU A 118 17.33 3.74 -19.20
CA GLU A 118 18.64 4.36 -19.42
C GLU A 118 18.95 5.53 -18.45
N HIS A 119 18.08 5.80 -17.46
CA HIS A 119 18.20 7.00 -16.62
C HIS A 119 19.55 7.10 -15.91
N ASN A 120 20.15 5.99 -15.44
CA ASN A 120 21.47 5.99 -14.82
C ASN A 120 22.57 6.50 -15.79
N ILE A 121 22.49 6.16 -17.07
CA ILE A 121 23.39 6.65 -18.11
C ILE A 121 23.09 8.12 -18.41
N ARG A 122 21.80 8.48 -18.51
CA ARG A 122 21.35 9.86 -18.72
C ARG A 122 21.80 10.78 -17.58
N SER A 123 21.76 10.33 -16.32
CA SER A 123 22.23 11.06 -15.15
C SER A 123 23.71 11.39 -15.27
N LYS A 124 24.54 10.42 -15.67
CA LYS A 124 25.96 10.68 -15.96
C LYS A 124 26.12 11.78 -17.02
N CYS A 125 25.47 11.63 -18.17
CA CYS A 125 25.58 12.60 -19.26
C CYS A 125 25.08 13.99 -18.84
N TYR A 126 24.03 14.07 -18.02
CA TYR A 126 23.54 15.32 -17.47
C TYR A 126 24.62 16.00 -16.63
N ILE A 127 25.24 15.27 -15.69
CA ILE A 127 26.27 15.79 -14.79
C ILE A 127 27.50 16.28 -15.57
N GLU A 128 27.94 15.54 -16.58
CA GLU A 128 29.08 15.92 -17.43
C GLU A 128 28.81 17.20 -18.23
N ASN A 129 27.58 17.35 -18.76
CA ASN A 129 27.20 18.50 -19.57
C ASN A 129 26.90 19.75 -18.75
N HIS A 130 26.51 19.61 -17.48
CA HIS A 130 26.16 20.72 -16.59
C HIS A 130 27.16 20.91 -15.44
N LYS A 131 28.39 20.39 -15.56
CA LYS A 131 29.39 20.45 -14.49
C LYS A 131 29.70 21.88 -14.02
N GLU A 132 29.70 22.86 -14.92
CA GLU A 132 29.93 24.27 -14.58
C GLU A 132 28.78 24.84 -13.73
N GLU A 133 27.53 24.48 -14.08
CA GLU A 133 26.33 24.88 -13.34
C GLU A 133 26.25 24.18 -11.97
N LEU A 134 26.69 22.93 -11.91
CA LEU A 134 26.81 22.14 -10.67
C LEU A 134 28.06 22.49 -9.86
N ASN A 135 28.87 23.45 -10.33
CA ASN A 135 30.11 23.88 -9.70
C ASN A 135 31.05 22.70 -9.41
N LEU A 136 31.26 21.81 -10.39
CA LEU A 136 32.10 20.60 -10.35
C LEU A 136 33.33 20.75 -11.25
N ASP A 137 34.47 20.21 -10.81
CA ASP A 137 35.62 20.02 -11.70
C ASP A 137 35.46 18.76 -12.59
N ASP A 138 36.39 18.57 -13.54
CA ASP A 138 36.35 17.46 -14.49
C ASP A 138 36.38 16.08 -13.81
N PHE A 139 37.15 15.94 -12.73
CA PHE A 139 37.29 14.67 -12.02
C PHE A 139 36.06 14.40 -11.17
N GLU A 140 35.58 15.39 -10.43
CA GLU A 140 34.39 15.28 -9.59
C GLU A 140 33.16 14.97 -10.45
N SER A 141 33.00 15.63 -11.60
CA SER A 141 31.92 15.36 -12.55
C SER A 141 31.95 13.93 -13.10
N ASP A 142 33.11 13.41 -13.52
CA ASP A 142 33.24 12.02 -13.98
C ASP A 142 33.01 11.02 -12.83
N ILE A 143 33.54 11.27 -11.64
CA ILE A 143 33.36 10.41 -10.46
C ILE A 143 31.88 10.34 -10.10
N ILE A 144 31.24 11.48 -9.84
CA ILE A 144 29.82 11.56 -9.45
C ILE A 144 28.95 10.96 -10.55
N GLY A 145 29.21 11.30 -11.81
CA GLY A 145 28.51 10.74 -12.97
C GLY A 145 28.65 9.22 -13.05
N ASN A 146 29.84 8.66 -12.80
CA ASN A 146 30.03 7.22 -12.77
C ASN A 146 29.38 6.55 -11.55
N ILE A 147 29.33 7.21 -10.39
CA ILE A 147 28.57 6.70 -9.23
C ILE A 147 27.09 6.60 -9.60
N CYS A 148 26.51 7.66 -10.18
CA CYS A 148 25.14 7.67 -10.67
C CYS A 148 24.93 6.59 -11.74
N LYS A 149 25.81 6.44 -12.74
CA LYS A 149 25.69 5.36 -13.72
C LYS A 149 25.77 3.97 -13.06
N GLY A 150 26.60 3.85 -12.05
CA GLY A 150 26.84 2.64 -11.28
C GLY A 150 25.74 2.31 -10.27
N HIS A 151 24.75 3.18 -10.02
CA HIS A 151 23.68 2.83 -9.09
C HIS A 151 22.76 1.74 -9.65
N ARG A 152 22.76 1.46 -10.96
CA ARG A 152 21.89 0.45 -11.58
C ARG A 152 22.52 -0.25 -12.79
N GLN A 153 22.22 -1.54 -12.98
CA GLN A 153 22.41 -2.31 -14.23
C GLN A 153 23.80 -2.27 -14.90
N VAL A 154 24.84 -1.87 -14.16
CA VAL A 154 26.24 -1.84 -14.62
C VAL A 154 27.07 -2.80 -13.79
N ASP A 155 27.95 -3.53 -14.47
CA ASP A 155 28.97 -4.37 -13.86
C ASP A 155 30.02 -3.51 -13.16
N LEU A 156 29.91 -3.41 -11.84
CA LEU A 156 30.82 -2.65 -10.99
C LEU A 156 32.25 -3.24 -10.97
N GLY A 157 32.45 -4.46 -11.46
CA GLY A 157 33.78 -5.07 -11.57
C GLY A 157 34.67 -4.36 -12.58
N LYS A 158 34.06 -3.57 -13.48
CA LYS A 158 34.76 -2.73 -14.46
C LYS A 158 35.18 -1.37 -13.88
N TYR A 159 34.73 -1.03 -12.68
CA TYR A 159 35.03 0.25 -12.05
C TYR A 159 36.35 0.10 -11.27
N GLY A 160 37.37 0.85 -11.71
CA GLY A 160 38.61 1.01 -10.98
C GLY A 160 38.50 2.14 -9.95
N ASP A 161 39.34 2.09 -8.92
CA ASP A 161 39.51 3.21 -8.01
C ASP A 161 40.12 4.39 -8.79
N VAL A 162 39.57 5.59 -8.62
CA VAL A 162 40.03 6.81 -9.29
C VAL A 162 40.92 7.59 -8.33
N HIS A 163 42.03 8.15 -8.83
CA HIS A 163 42.86 9.07 -8.05
C HIS A 163 42.67 10.48 -8.62
N SER A 164 41.96 11.33 -7.88
CA SER A 164 41.84 12.77 -8.11
C SER A 164 42.67 13.50 -7.05
N LYS A 165 42.04 14.10 -6.03
CA LYS A 165 42.73 14.69 -4.88
C LYS A 165 43.09 13.60 -3.86
N THR A 166 42.19 12.64 -3.72
CA THR A 166 42.35 11.43 -2.90
C THR A 166 42.04 10.19 -3.74
N LYS A 167 42.19 9.02 -3.13
CA LYS A 167 41.75 7.76 -3.73
C LYS A 167 40.24 7.62 -3.51
N VAL A 168 39.46 7.59 -4.59
CA VAL A 168 38.01 7.40 -4.55
C VAL A 168 37.65 5.98 -4.96
N ARG A 169 37.00 5.24 -4.05
CA ARG A 169 36.59 3.84 -4.24
C ARG A 169 35.27 3.73 -5.00
N LEU A 170 35.33 4.08 -6.29
CA LEU A 170 34.17 4.26 -7.15
C LEU A 170 33.16 3.09 -7.11
N ALA A 171 33.64 1.84 -7.23
CA ALA A 171 32.78 0.66 -7.20
C ALA A 171 32.04 0.50 -5.85
N SER A 172 32.69 0.85 -4.75
CA SER A 172 32.14 0.75 -3.40
C SER A 172 31.11 1.86 -3.14
N LEU A 173 31.37 3.09 -3.58
CA LEU A 173 30.38 4.18 -3.48
C LEU A 173 29.14 3.92 -4.35
N SER A 174 29.31 3.39 -5.56
CA SER A 174 28.17 2.92 -6.39
C SER A 174 27.39 1.79 -5.73
N ALA A 175 28.06 0.86 -5.04
CA ALA A 175 27.41 -0.22 -4.32
C ALA A 175 26.57 0.29 -3.13
N ILE A 176 27.08 1.25 -2.36
CA ILE A 176 26.32 1.91 -1.27
C ILE A 176 25.04 2.51 -1.83
N LEU A 177 25.15 3.36 -2.85
CA LEU A 177 24.00 4.05 -3.44
C LEU A 177 22.99 3.07 -4.03
N ARG A 178 23.46 2.02 -4.73
CA ARG A 178 22.60 0.96 -5.29
C ARG A 178 21.79 0.26 -4.21
N LEU A 179 22.41 -0.12 -3.09
CA LEU A 179 21.69 -0.78 -1.99
C LEU A 179 20.72 0.19 -1.32
N ALA A 180 21.13 1.45 -1.13
CA ALA A 180 20.33 2.44 -0.44
C ALA A 180 19.04 2.77 -1.20
N ASP A 181 19.14 2.99 -2.52
CA ASP A 181 17.98 3.20 -3.40
C ASP A 181 17.03 1.98 -3.39
N GLU A 182 17.58 0.78 -3.51
CA GLU A 182 16.79 -0.46 -3.45
C GLU A 182 16.14 -0.70 -2.07
N CYS A 183 16.71 -0.15 -0.99
CA CYS A 183 16.14 -0.20 0.35
C CYS A 183 15.12 0.93 0.63
N ASP A 184 14.96 1.93 -0.23
CA ASP A 184 13.92 2.96 -0.08
C ASP A 184 12.54 2.41 -0.47
N VAL A 185 12.08 1.42 0.29
CA VAL A 185 10.79 0.75 0.06
C VAL A 185 9.75 1.11 1.12
N SER A 186 10.08 2.01 2.05
CA SER A 186 9.24 2.35 3.19
C SER A 186 8.02 3.22 2.85
N HIS A 187 7.04 3.26 3.75
CA HIS A 187 5.89 4.17 3.69
C HIS A 187 6.28 5.66 3.65
N ASN A 188 7.49 6.00 4.08
CA ASN A 188 8.01 7.36 3.95
C ASN A 188 8.35 7.72 2.50
N ARG A 189 8.30 6.81 1.53
CA ARG A 189 8.54 7.14 0.11
C ARG A 189 7.39 7.90 -0.54
N GLU A 190 6.14 7.57 -0.21
CA GLU A 190 4.97 8.15 -0.88
C GLU A 190 3.99 8.78 0.13
N THR A 191 3.56 10.02 -0.08
CA THR A 191 2.37 10.56 0.59
C THR A 191 1.21 10.60 -0.40
N THR A 192 0.33 9.60 -0.35
CA THR A 192 -1.11 9.60 -0.74
C THR A 192 -1.62 10.44 -1.93
N LEU A 193 -0.77 10.85 -2.88
CA LEU A 193 -1.17 11.70 -4.01
C LEU A 193 -1.39 10.88 -5.28
N SER A 194 -2.64 10.93 -5.75
CA SER A 194 -3.13 10.57 -7.08
C SER A 194 -2.83 9.14 -7.56
N GLN A 195 -3.37 8.15 -6.85
CA GLN A 195 -3.65 6.82 -7.45
C GLN A 195 -4.67 6.93 -8.62
N GLU A 196 -5.29 8.10 -8.82
CA GLU A 196 -6.16 8.38 -9.95
C GLU A 196 -5.43 8.20 -11.29
N GLY A 197 -5.92 7.26 -12.11
CA GLY A 197 -5.38 6.97 -13.44
C GLY A 197 -4.22 5.96 -13.46
N VAL A 198 -3.81 5.42 -12.32
CA VAL A 198 -2.88 4.28 -12.24
C VAL A 198 -3.66 2.98 -12.42
N ASP A 199 -3.19 2.07 -13.27
CA ASP A 199 -3.81 0.74 -13.40
C ASP A 199 -3.61 -0.10 -12.13
N GLU A 200 -4.56 -1.01 -11.87
CA GLU A 200 -4.62 -1.83 -10.66
C GLU A 200 -3.37 -2.69 -10.46
N GLU A 201 -2.79 -3.22 -11.54
CA GLU A 201 -1.55 -3.99 -11.52
C GLU A 201 -0.38 -3.13 -10.99
N THR A 202 -0.24 -1.91 -11.51
CA THR A 202 0.81 -0.97 -11.06
C THR A 202 0.60 -0.53 -9.61
N LEU A 203 -0.65 -0.28 -9.19
CA LEU A 203 -0.96 0.04 -7.79
C LEU A 203 -0.54 -1.09 -6.85
N GLU A 204 -0.92 -2.32 -7.21
CA GLU A 204 -0.63 -3.52 -6.43
C GLU A 204 0.88 -3.80 -6.36
N GLU A 205 1.60 -3.69 -7.47
CA GLU A 205 3.02 -4.05 -7.51
C GLU A 205 3.93 -2.96 -6.93
N HIS A 206 3.65 -1.68 -7.19
CA HIS A 206 4.58 -0.60 -6.89
C HIS A 206 4.19 0.24 -5.69
N TYR A 207 2.90 0.47 -5.45
CA TYR A 207 2.46 1.32 -4.34
C TYR A 207 2.22 0.53 -3.07
N LYS A 208 1.65 -0.68 -3.20
CA LYS A 208 1.32 -1.50 -2.04
C LYS A 208 2.52 -1.78 -1.15
N ILE A 209 3.70 -2.02 -1.72
CA ILE A 209 4.90 -2.32 -0.94
C ILE A 209 5.27 -1.17 0.03
N HIS A 210 5.05 0.07 -0.39
CA HIS A 210 5.31 1.24 0.45
C HIS A 210 4.33 1.32 1.61
N GLU A 211 3.08 0.90 1.44
CA GLU A 211 2.13 0.81 2.57
C GLU A 211 2.53 -0.28 3.59
N LEU A 212 3.14 -1.37 3.11
CA LEU A 212 3.46 -2.54 3.93
C LEU A 212 4.78 -2.38 4.69
N VAL A 213 5.79 -1.74 4.09
CA VAL A 213 7.12 -1.63 4.70
C VAL A 213 7.21 -0.39 5.58
N ARG A 214 7.53 -0.59 6.85
CA ARG A 214 7.74 0.50 7.81
C ARG A 214 9.10 1.13 7.64
N THR A 215 10.17 0.34 7.67
CA THR A 215 11.55 0.82 7.56
C THR A 215 12.52 -0.34 7.28
N PRO A 216 13.61 -0.12 6.54
CA PRO A 216 14.80 -0.97 6.64
C PRO A 216 15.51 -0.73 7.98
N VAL A 217 16.16 -1.77 8.53
CA VAL A 217 17.02 -1.70 9.72
C VAL A 217 18.33 -2.43 9.42
N PHE A 218 19.45 -1.76 9.65
CA PHE A 218 20.78 -2.27 9.40
C PHE A 218 21.37 -2.88 10.69
N ASP A 219 21.32 -4.21 10.80
CA ASP A 219 21.84 -4.98 11.92
C ASP A 219 23.31 -5.36 11.64
N HIS A 220 24.21 -4.45 12.01
CA HIS A 220 25.65 -4.59 11.79
C HIS A 220 26.26 -5.76 12.56
N GLU A 221 25.76 -6.07 13.76
CA GLU A 221 26.26 -7.17 14.58
C GLU A 221 26.01 -8.53 13.90
N ASN A 222 24.80 -8.71 13.37
CA ASN A 222 24.41 -9.95 12.68
C ASN A 222 24.67 -9.92 11.17
N LYS A 223 25.07 -8.77 10.62
CA LYS A 223 25.35 -8.53 9.20
C LYS A 223 24.12 -8.75 8.30
N VAL A 224 22.98 -8.30 8.81
CA VAL A 224 21.67 -8.47 8.15
C VAL A 224 21.03 -7.11 7.92
N VAL A 225 20.38 -6.94 6.77
CA VAL A 225 19.41 -5.85 6.57
C VAL A 225 18.01 -6.41 6.79
N LYS A 226 17.32 -5.92 7.82
CA LYS A 226 15.94 -6.33 8.15
C LYS A 226 14.97 -5.35 7.50
N ILE A 227 14.05 -5.86 6.71
CA ILE A 227 12.92 -5.08 6.19
C ILE A 227 11.75 -5.30 7.15
N VAL A 228 11.47 -4.27 7.95
CA VAL A 228 10.39 -4.31 8.95
C VAL A 228 9.07 -3.96 8.25
N ALA A 229 8.11 -4.88 8.28
CA ALA A 229 6.86 -4.75 7.53
C ALA A 229 5.63 -5.19 8.34
N MET A 230 4.45 -4.78 7.87
CA MET A 230 3.17 -5.20 8.40
C MET A 230 2.24 -5.66 7.27
N GLY A 231 1.86 -6.93 7.28
CA GLY A 231 0.90 -7.50 6.34
C GLY A 231 -0.53 -7.35 6.83
N HIS A 232 -1.45 -7.05 5.93
CA HIS A 232 -2.88 -6.91 6.21
C HIS A 232 -3.71 -8.06 5.66
N VAL A 233 -3.21 -8.76 4.62
CA VAL A 233 -3.82 -9.95 4.01
C VAL A 233 -2.79 -10.96 3.53
N ASP A 234 -3.24 -12.16 3.16
CA ASP A 234 -2.36 -13.23 2.66
C ASP A 234 -1.63 -12.83 1.37
N LYS A 235 -2.26 -12.01 0.50
CA LYS A 235 -1.64 -11.51 -0.74
C LYS A 235 -0.40 -10.65 -0.48
N ASP A 236 -0.39 -9.86 0.60
CA ASP A 236 0.75 -9.02 1.00
C ASP A 236 2.02 -9.84 1.23
N LYS A 237 1.87 -11.11 1.64
CA LYS A 237 3.02 -12.00 1.86
C LYS A 237 3.83 -12.20 0.60
N SER A 238 3.15 -12.47 -0.51
CA SER A 238 3.79 -12.70 -1.80
C SER A 238 4.55 -11.46 -2.29
N LEU A 239 3.99 -10.27 -2.08
CA LEU A 239 4.60 -8.99 -2.43
C LEU A 239 5.86 -8.71 -1.60
N LEU A 240 5.79 -8.90 -0.28
CA LEU A 240 6.93 -8.72 0.62
C LEU A 240 8.07 -9.69 0.31
N ILE A 241 7.77 -10.97 0.03
CA ILE A 241 8.76 -11.97 -0.37
C ILE A 241 9.43 -11.58 -1.70
N LYS A 242 8.64 -11.13 -2.69
CA LYS A 242 9.17 -10.63 -3.97
C LYS A 242 10.11 -9.44 -3.76
N CYS A 243 9.72 -8.47 -2.92
CA CYS A 243 10.54 -7.32 -2.55
C CYS A 243 11.87 -7.74 -1.90
N ARG A 244 11.82 -8.58 -0.86
CA ARG A 244 13.03 -9.10 -0.19
C ARG A 244 13.97 -9.83 -1.13
N ASN A 245 13.43 -10.66 -2.02
CA ASN A 245 14.24 -11.39 -3.00
C ASN A 245 14.89 -10.45 -4.03
N LYS A 246 14.20 -9.38 -4.43
CA LYS A 246 14.77 -8.34 -5.30
C LYS A 246 15.96 -7.66 -4.64
N ILE A 247 15.79 -7.18 -3.40
CA ILE A 247 16.87 -6.50 -2.65
C ILE A 247 18.02 -7.47 -2.37
N GLN A 248 17.74 -8.74 -2.03
CA GLN A 248 18.77 -9.76 -1.83
C GLN A 248 19.58 -9.99 -3.11
N SER A 249 18.93 -10.09 -4.26
CA SER A 249 19.62 -10.26 -5.54
C SER A 249 20.53 -9.08 -5.86
N GLU A 250 20.13 -7.86 -5.51
CA GLU A 250 20.99 -6.68 -5.68
C GLU A 250 22.15 -6.70 -4.70
N LEU A 251 21.90 -7.02 -3.42
CA LEU A 251 22.94 -7.19 -2.40
C LEU A 251 24.01 -8.22 -2.83
N ASP A 252 23.59 -9.40 -3.30
CA ASP A 252 24.49 -10.46 -3.74
C ASP A 252 25.47 -10.00 -4.82
N ASN A 253 25.01 -9.14 -5.73
CA ASN A 253 25.81 -8.59 -6.81
C ASN A 253 26.84 -7.54 -6.34
N ILE A 254 26.64 -6.94 -5.16
CA ILE A 254 27.46 -5.81 -4.68
C ILE A 254 28.30 -6.12 -3.43
N ILE A 255 28.07 -7.25 -2.75
CA ILE A 255 28.84 -7.70 -1.58
C ILE A 255 30.37 -7.53 -1.75
N PRO A 256 31.00 -7.92 -2.87
CA PRO A 256 32.45 -7.78 -3.02
C PRO A 256 32.94 -6.33 -2.95
N TYR A 257 32.11 -5.35 -3.29
CA TYR A 257 32.47 -3.93 -3.28
C TYR A 257 32.15 -3.28 -1.94
N LEU A 258 31.04 -3.66 -1.29
CA LEU A 258 30.71 -3.22 0.07
C LEU A 258 31.79 -3.67 1.07
N LYS A 259 32.27 -4.92 0.96
CA LYS A 259 33.31 -5.45 1.86
C LYS A 259 34.63 -4.68 1.81
N LYS A 260 34.95 -4.01 0.69
CA LYS A 260 36.18 -3.22 0.56
C LYS A 260 36.21 -1.97 1.44
N ILE A 261 35.05 -1.52 1.89
CA ILE A 261 34.87 -0.34 2.74
C ILE A 261 34.36 -0.72 4.14
N GLY A 262 34.43 -2.00 4.52
CA GLY A 262 34.00 -2.45 5.84
C GLY A 262 32.48 -2.68 6.00
N VAL A 263 31.67 -2.51 4.95
CA VAL A 263 30.25 -2.84 4.98
C VAL A 263 30.06 -4.32 4.62
N ASP A 264 29.54 -5.12 5.54
CA ASP A 264 29.63 -6.59 5.44
C ASP A 264 28.29 -7.34 5.54
N PHE A 265 27.18 -6.66 5.23
CA PHE A 265 25.87 -7.29 5.07
C PHE A 265 25.91 -8.45 4.06
N ASN A 266 25.26 -9.56 4.41
CA ASN A 266 25.23 -10.75 3.56
C ASN A 266 23.82 -11.31 3.33
N LYS A 267 22.80 -10.73 3.99
CA LYS A 267 21.44 -11.25 3.98
C LYS A 267 20.42 -10.14 4.16
N ILE A 268 19.32 -10.26 3.43
CA ILE A 268 18.07 -9.53 3.65
C ILE A 268 17.10 -10.45 4.38
N GLU A 269 16.55 -9.97 5.49
CA GLU A 269 15.49 -10.66 6.26
C GLU A 269 14.20 -9.85 6.24
N LEU A 270 13.07 -10.55 6.20
CA LEU A 270 11.76 -9.94 6.44
C LEU A 270 11.45 -10.09 7.92
N ASP A 271 11.33 -8.97 8.63
CA ASP A 271 10.73 -8.93 9.96
C ASP A 271 9.30 -8.43 9.81
N CYS A 272 8.42 -9.36 9.47
CA CYS A 272 7.02 -9.08 9.17
C CYS A 272 6.12 -9.56 10.30
N ARG A 273 5.09 -8.76 10.60
CA ARG A 273 3.96 -9.15 11.45
C ARG A 273 2.65 -8.95 10.71
N MET A 274 1.66 -9.80 10.98
CA MET A 274 0.31 -9.55 10.50
C MET A 274 -0.41 -8.52 11.37
N ASP A 275 -1.23 -7.68 10.75
CA ASP A 275 -2.08 -6.71 11.42
C ASP A 275 -3.05 -7.41 12.39
N LYS A 276 -3.35 -6.75 13.52
CA LYS A 276 -4.25 -7.31 14.53
C LYS A 276 -5.64 -7.63 13.97
N ASN A 277 -6.17 -6.80 13.06
CA ASN A 277 -7.49 -7.06 12.49
C ASN A 277 -7.47 -8.29 11.60
N TYR A 278 -6.38 -8.55 10.86
CA TYR A 278 -6.21 -9.78 10.11
C TYR A 278 -6.28 -11.01 11.04
N ILE A 279 -5.51 -10.98 12.14
CA ILE A 279 -5.47 -12.07 13.12
C ILE A 279 -6.86 -12.31 13.72
N LYS A 280 -7.55 -11.24 14.14
CA LYS A 280 -8.93 -11.33 14.66
C LYS A 280 -9.90 -11.94 13.66
N LYS A 281 -9.82 -11.61 12.38
CA LYS A 281 -10.66 -12.22 11.34
C LYS A 281 -10.39 -13.72 11.20
N LYS A 282 -9.12 -14.15 11.15
CA LYS A 282 -8.77 -15.58 11.08
C LYS A 282 -9.22 -16.35 12.34
N ILE A 283 -9.11 -15.75 13.53
CA ILE A 283 -9.66 -16.34 14.78
C ILE A 283 -11.17 -16.55 14.63
N ILE A 284 -11.91 -15.53 14.19
CA ILE A 284 -13.36 -15.60 14.01
C ILE A 284 -13.73 -16.70 12.99
N LEU A 285 -13.05 -16.77 11.84
CA LEU A 285 -13.30 -17.82 10.84
C LEU A 285 -12.99 -19.22 11.40
N SER A 286 -11.92 -19.36 12.18
CA SER A 286 -11.58 -20.64 12.83
C SER A 286 -12.69 -21.09 13.79
N ILE A 287 -13.25 -20.16 14.56
CA ILE A 287 -14.38 -20.44 15.47
C ILE A 287 -15.61 -20.88 14.67
N LEU A 288 -15.90 -20.22 13.55
CA LEU A 288 -17.06 -20.53 12.70
C LEU A 288 -16.95 -21.92 12.07
N ASN A 289 -15.73 -22.38 11.78
CA ASN A 289 -15.48 -23.67 11.14
C ASN A 289 -15.22 -24.81 12.15
N ASP A 290 -15.32 -24.57 13.47
CA ASP A 290 -14.90 -25.50 14.55
C ASP A 290 -13.46 -26.01 14.35
N GLU A 291 -12.58 -25.13 13.84
CA GLU A 291 -11.16 -25.41 13.60
C GLU A 291 -10.30 -25.04 14.80
N ASP A 292 -9.15 -25.72 14.95
CA ASP A 292 -8.16 -25.35 15.97
C ASP A 292 -7.57 -23.97 15.64
N ILE A 293 -7.84 -22.99 16.51
CA ILE A 293 -7.46 -21.58 16.30
C ILE A 293 -5.94 -21.45 16.12
N CYS A 294 -5.15 -22.12 16.96
CA CYS A 294 -3.70 -22.05 16.87
C CYS A 294 -3.24 -22.61 15.52
N SER A 295 -3.68 -23.81 15.13
CA SER A 295 -3.23 -24.45 13.89
C SER A 295 -3.66 -23.72 12.61
N ASN A 296 -4.82 -23.04 12.62
CA ASN A 296 -5.34 -22.33 11.43
C ASN A 296 -4.81 -20.90 11.30
N VAL A 297 -4.53 -20.24 12.43
CA VAL A 297 -4.01 -18.87 12.44
C VAL A 297 -2.47 -18.86 12.37
N ASP A 298 -1.81 -19.90 12.89
CA ASP A 298 -0.35 -20.00 12.93
C ASP A 298 0.26 -19.95 11.52
N ASN A 299 1.21 -19.04 11.41
CA ASN A 299 1.87 -18.63 10.20
C ASN A 299 3.21 -18.04 10.63
N GLU A 300 4.24 -18.14 9.79
CA GLU A 300 5.57 -17.58 10.00
C GLU A 300 5.59 -16.13 10.56
N TRP A 301 4.54 -15.32 10.31
CA TRP A 301 4.42 -13.92 10.72
C TRP A 301 3.36 -13.65 11.81
N ILE A 302 2.85 -14.69 12.45
CA ILE A 302 1.92 -14.57 13.57
C ILE A 302 2.48 -15.36 14.75
N TYR A 303 2.82 -14.67 15.83
CA TYR A 303 3.29 -15.34 17.03
C TYR A 303 2.11 -15.83 17.88
N GLU A 304 2.29 -16.93 18.61
CA GLU A 304 1.29 -17.45 19.56
C GLU A 304 0.79 -16.35 20.53
N SER A 305 1.70 -15.48 20.99
CA SER A 305 1.35 -14.35 21.84
C SER A 305 0.39 -13.36 21.17
N ASP A 306 0.49 -13.16 19.85
CA ASP A 306 -0.41 -12.26 19.12
C ASP A 306 -1.82 -12.87 19.00
N ILE A 307 -1.92 -14.19 18.81
CA ILE A 307 -3.18 -14.94 18.82
C ILE A 307 -3.86 -14.80 20.19
N VAL A 308 -3.13 -15.12 21.27
CA VAL A 308 -3.64 -15.02 22.65
C VAL A 308 -4.12 -13.61 22.96
N ASN A 309 -3.34 -12.58 22.61
CA ASN A 309 -3.72 -11.18 22.82
C ASN A 309 -4.99 -10.81 22.03
N CYS A 310 -5.08 -11.19 20.75
CA CYS A 310 -6.26 -10.89 19.93
C CYS A 310 -7.52 -11.63 20.43
N LEU A 311 -7.36 -12.87 20.91
CA LEU A 311 -8.43 -13.67 21.50
C LEU A 311 -8.97 -13.01 22.78
N GLU A 312 -8.09 -12.57 23.68
CA GLU A 312 -8.47 -11.86 24.89
C GLU A 312 -9.13 -10.50 24.59
N GLU A 313 -8.64 -9.76 23.59
CA GLU A 313 -9.29 -8.53 23.13
C GLU A 313 -10.73 -8.81 22.62
N LEU A 314 -10.93 -9.85 21.80
CA LEU A 314 -12.25 -10.24 21.30
C LEU A 314 -13.21 -10.67 22.42
N LYS A 315 -12.70 -11.33 23.48
CA LYS A 315 -13.46 -11.70 24.69
C LYS A 315 -13.85 -10.47 25.50
N CYS A 316 -12.90 -9.54 25.72
CA CYS A 316 -13.16 -8.28 26.43
C CYS A 316 -14.25 -7.46 25.73
N ASP A 317 -14.20 -7.42 24.40
CA ASP A 317 -15.20 -6.78 23.54
C ASP A 317 -16.53 -7.55 23.47
N LYS A 318 -16.61 -8.74 24.07
CA LYS A 318 -17.76 -9.68 24.04
C LYS A 318 -18.16 -10.13 22.64
N LYS A 319 -17.26 -9.98 21.65
CA LYS A 319 -17.46 -10.48 20.28
C LYS A 319 -17.41 -12.01 20.23
N ILE A 320 -16.64 -12.60 21.14
CA ILE A 320 -16.57 -14.05 21.35
C ILE A 320 -16.89 -14.40 22.80
N LEU A 321 -17.45 -15.59 23.00
CA LEU A 321 -17.80 -16.17 24.28
C LEU A 321 -17.00 -17.47 24.46
N GLU A 322 -16.56 -17.75 25.68
CA GLU A 322 -15.81 -18.97 26.02
C GLU A 322 -16.60 -19.83 26.99
N ASN A 323 -16.90 -21.07 26.62
CA ASN A 323 -17.61 -22.04 27.45
C ASN A 323 -16.90 -23.40 27.35
N ASN A 324 -16.40 -23.92 28.49
CA ASN A 324 -15.70 -25.22 28.56
C ASN A 324 -14.55 -25.35 27.53
N ASN A 325 -13.72 -24.31 27.39
CA ASN A 325 -12.63 -24.22 26.40
C ASN A 325 -13.07 -24.29 24.94
N LYS A 326 -14.36 -24.09 24.65
CA LYS A 326 -14.87 -23.83 23.31
C LYS A 326 -15.25 -22.37 23.15
N TYR A 327 -14.93 -21.80 22.00
CA TYR A 327 -15.30 -20.44 21.65
C TYR A 327 -16.53 -20.45 20.75
N SER A 328 -17.38 -19.44 20.91
CA SER A 328 -18.49 -19.15 20.00
C SER A 328 -18.59 -17.65 19.77
N LEU A 329 -19.18 -17.22 18.66
CA LEU A 329 -19.48 -15.81 18.46
C LEU A 329 -20.69 -15.39 19.30
N THR A 330 -20.80 -14.09 19.57
CA THR A 330 -21.96 -13.48 20.22
C THR A 330 -23.19 -13.53 19.33
N GLU A 331 -24.38 -13.65 19.91
CA GLU A 331 -25.65 -13.54 19.17
C GLU A 331 -26.28 -12.14 19.26
N ASP A 332 -25.60 -11.20 19.94
CA ASP A 332 -26.05 -9.81 20.05
C ASP A 332 -25.93 -9.10 18.70
N ILE A 333 -27.04 -8.49 18.25
CA ILE A 333 -27.13 -7.87 16.92
C ILE A 333 -26.21 -6.66 16.77
N GLU A 334 -25.97 -5.88 17.82
CA GLU A 334 -25.08 -4.71 17.74
C GLU A 334 -23.62 -5.14 17.68
N LEU A 335 -23.22 -6.15 18.45
CA LEU A 335 -21.87 -6.73 18.34
C LEU A 335 -21.67 -7.48 17.02
N PHE A 336 -22.71 -8.13 16.48
CA PHE A 336 -22.66 -8.70 15.14
C PHE A 336 -22.37 -7.65 14.08
N LYS A 337 -23.00 -6.47 14.15
CA LYS A 337 -22.71 -5.36 13.23
C LYS A 337 -21.24 -4.93 13.30
N GLU A 338 -20.64 -4.89 14.48
CA GLU A 338 -19.20 -4.61 14.61
C GLU A 338 -18.35 -5.69 13.93
N ILE A 339 -18.67 -6.97 14.15
CA ILE A 339 -17.99 -8.09 13.49
C ILE A 339 -18.18 -8.00 11.97
N PHE A 340 -19.39 -7.74 11.48
CA PHE A 340 -19.69 -7.60 10.06
C PHE A 340 -18.81 -6.54 9.39
N LYS A 341 -18.62 -5.38 10.04
CA LYS A 341 -17.73 -4.31 9.57
C LYS A 341 -16.26 -4.75 9.48
N MET A 342 -15.81 -5.65 10.35
CA MET A 342 -14.45 -6.19 10.28
C MET A 342 -14.23 -6.98 8.97
N PHE A 343 -15.26 -7.63 8.45
CA PHE A 343 -15.17 -8.50 7.26
C PHE A 343 -15.50 -7.82 5.94
N LEU A 344 -15.64 -6.49 5.90
CA LEU A 344 -15.81 -5.76 4.64
C LEU A 344 -14.66 -6.04 3.65
N ASN A 345 -14.95 -5.88 2.37
CA ASN A 345 -14.05 -6.08 1.22
C ASN A 345 -13.79 -7.56 0.88
N GLU A 346 -12.52 -7.97 0.76
CA GLU A 346 -12.12 -9.30 0.28
C GLU A 346 -12.46 -10.44 1.27
N TRP A 347 -12.71 -10.10 2.53
CA TRP A 347 -13.06 -11.05 3.60
C TRP A 347 -14.55 -11.38 3.67
N MET A 348 -15.38 -10.64 2.92
CA MET A 348 -16.83 -10.73 3.08
C MET A 348 -17.35 -12.10 2.65
N GLY A 349 -16.78 -12.69 1.57
CA GLY A 349 -17.21 -14.00 1.10
C GLY A 349 -17.00 -15.10 2.15
N ASP A 350 -15.82 -15.16 2.77
CA ASP A 350 -15.48 -16.19 3.75
C ASP A 350 -16.36 -16.14 5.01
N PHE A 351 -16.80 -14.95 5.40
CA PHE A 351 -17.61 -14.77 6.61
C PHE A 351 -19.11 -14.81 6.35
N PHE A 352 -19.57 -14.18 5.26
CA PHE A 352 -20.99 -13.93 5.04
C PHE A 352 -21.80 -15.21 4.83
N PHE A 353 -21.23 -16.18 4.13
CA PHE A 353 -21.93 -17.42 3.76
C PHE A 353 -21.79 -18.52 4.82
N THR A 354 -21.61 -18.15 6.09
CA THR A 354 -21.54 -19.09 7.22
C THR A 354 -22.91 -19.27 7.88
N GLU A 355 -23.15 -20.44 8.50
CA GLU A 355 -24.40 -20.73 9.23
C GLU A 355 -24.68 -19.70 10.34
N TYR A 356 -23.62 -19.17 10.96
CA TYR A 356 -23.76 -18.12 11.96
C TYR A 356 -24.43 -16.85 11.40
N VAL A 357 -23.97 -16.36 10.25
CA VAL A 357 -24.56 -15.17 9.62
C VAL A 357 -25.99 -15.47 9.19
N GLU A 358 -26.23 -16.68 8.69
CA GLU A 358 -27.56 -17.16 8.32
C GLU A 358 -28.57 -17.04 9.49
N ASP A 359 -28.18 -17.52 10.67
CA ASP A 359 -28.98 -17.48 11.88
C ASP A 359 -29.21 -16.04 12.38
N ILE A 360 -28.17 -15.20 12.34
CA ILE A 360 -28.27 -13.80 12.77
C ILE A 360 -29.16 -12.98 11.83
N ILE A 361 -29.16 -13.25 10.52
CA ILE A 361 -30.13 -12.65 9.58
C ILE A 361 -31.55 -12.98 10.01
N GLY A 362 -31.83 -14.25 10.36
CA GLY A 362 -33.14 -14.66 10.85
C GLY A 362 -33.57 -13.93 12.13
N LYS A 363 -32.63 -13.70 13.06
CA LYS A 363 -32.89 -12.96 14.31
C LYS A 363 -33.06 -11.46 14.08
N SER A 364 -32.26 -10.87 13.20
CA SER A 364 -32.22 -9.42 12.96
C SER A 364 -33.38 -8.90 12.09
N ILE A 365 -34.07 -9.77 11.35
CA ILE A 365 -35.16 -9.34 10.45
C ILE A 365 -36.24 -8.52 11.15
N TYR A 366 -36.56 -8.83 12.41
CA TYR A 366 -37.58 -8.10 13.18
C TYR A 366 -37.15 -6.67 13.51
N ASP A 367 -35.87 -6.48 13.83
CA ASP A 367 -35.32 -5.15 14.06
C ASP A 367 -35.27 -4.33 12.77
N ILE A 368 -34.92 -4.97 11.65
CA ILE A 368 -34.95 -4.34 10.34
C ILE A 368 -36.40 -3.99 9.95
N GLU A 369 -37.36 -4.90 10.07
CA GLU A 369 -38.79 -4.65 9.84
C GLU A 369 -39.27 -3.42 10.62
N LYS A 370 -38.91 -3.32 11.90
CA LYS A 370 -39.25 -2.20 12.76
C LYS A 370 -38.64 -0.88 12.26
N LYS A 371 -37.37 -0.89 11.82
CA LYS A 371 -36.71 0.30 11.24
C LYS A 371 -37.43 0.82 10.00
N PHE A 372 -37.87 -0.09 9.13
CA PHE A 372 -38.58 0.25 7.90
C PHE A 372 -40.10 0.39 8.07
N ARG A 373 -40.63 0.15 9.28
CA ARG A 373 -42.08 0.16 9.59
C ARG A 373 -42.89 -0.81 8.73
N VAL A 374 -42.28 -1.95 8.42
CA VAL A 374 -42.92 -3.02 7.65
C VAL A 374 -43.34 -4.13 8.62
N LYS A 375 -44.40 -4.84 8.26
CA LYS A 375 -44.83 -6.03 9.00
C LYS A 375 -45.15 -7.14 8.00
N PHE A 376 -44.14 -7.95 7.71
CA PHE A 376 -44.31 -9.12 6.87
C PHE A 376 -45.07 -10.22 7.60
N ASP A 377 -45.86 -11.00 6.88
CA ASP A 377 -46.35 -12.27 7.42
C ASP A 377 -45.22 -13.32 7.53
N SER A 378 -45.54 -14.53 7.97
CA SER A 378 -44.53 -15.58 8.15
C SER A 378 -43.90 -16.04 6.83
N GLU A 379 -44.68 -16.11 5.75
CA GLU A 379 -44.21 -16.57 4.43
C GLU A 379 -43.35 -15.49 3.77
N GLU A 380 -43.86 -14.26 3.74
CA GLU A 380 -43.15 -13.09 3.24
C GLU A 380 -41.81 -12.87 3.95
N ARG A 381 -41.78 -13.01 5.28
CA ARG A 381 -40.56 -12.89 6.07
C ARG A 381 -39.55 -13.96 5.69
N GLN A 382 -39.99 -15.21 5.57
CA GLN A 382 -39.09 -16.31 5.20
C GLN A 382 -38.48 -16.09 3.81
N ILE A 383 -39.26 -15.56 2.87
CA ILE A 383 -38.77 -15.16 1.55
C ILE A 383 -37.65 -14.11 1.67
N ARG A 384 -37.86 -13.02 2.43
CA ARG A 384 -36.83 -11.97 2.60
C ARG A 384 -35.60 -12.49 3.33
N ILE A 385 -35.77 -13.34 4.33
CA ILE A 385 -34.65 -14.01 5.01
C ILE A 385 -33.83 -14.82 4.01
N ASN A 386 -34.48 -15.62 3.16
CA ASN A 386 -33.80 -16.44 2.15
C ASN A 386 -33.05 -15.58 1.13
N LEU A 387 -33.64 -14.46 0.69
CA LEU A 387 -32.97 -13.50 -0.18
C LEU A 387 -31.74 -12.90 0.51
N LEU A 388 -31.89 -12.39 1.72
CA LEU A 388 -30.81 -11.69 2.42
C LEU A 388 -29.59 -12.57 2.69
N LYS A 389 -29.77 -13.87 2.87
CA LYS A 389 -28.67 -14.84 3.05
C LYS A 389 -27.74 -14.96 1.83
N ASN A 390 -28.19 -14.53 0.66
CA ASN A 390 -27.41 -14.60 -0.58
C ASN A 390 -26.72 -13.27 -0.95
N TYR A 391 -27.09 -12.16 -0.32
CA TYR A 391 -26.73 -10.82 -0.80
C TYR A 391 -26.10 -9.97 0.33
N PRO A 392 -24.77 -10.08 0.56
CA PRO A 392 -24.04 -9.35 1.60
C PRO A 392 -24.25 -7.82 1.55
N THR A 393 -24.33 -7.23 0.36
CA THR A 393 -24.53 -5.79 0.20
C THR A 393 -25.93 -5.36 0.63
N ALA A 394 -26.95 -6.17 0.34
CA ALA A 394 -28.32 -5.89 0.76
C ALA A 394 -28.42 -5.85 2.29
N ILE A 395 -27.89 -6.88 2.96
CA ILE A 395 -27.92 -6.93 4.43
C ILE A 395 -27.11 -5.78 5.06
N TYR A 396 -25.97 -5.41 4.47
CA TYR A 396 -25.16 -4.30 4.96
C TYR A 396 -25.98 -3.01 4.94
N ILE A 397 -26.60 -2.70 3.81
CA ILE A 397 -27.39 -1.48 3.68
C ILE A 397 -28.57 -1.48 4.67
N LEU A 398 -29.26 -2.61 4.84
CA LEU A 398 -30.38 -2.71 5.77
C LEU A 398 -29.96 -2.57 7.24
N LEU A 399 -28.85 -3.18 7.65
CA LEU A 399 -28.35 -3.10 9.02
C LEU A 399 -27.85 -1.69 9.37
N PHE A 400 -27.16 -1.06 8.42
CA PHE A 400 -26.44 0.20 8.58
C PHE A 400 -27.12 1.41 7.93
N ILE A 401 -28.41 1.30 7.58
CA ILE A 401 -29.14 2.37 6.86
C ILE A 401 -29.07 3.72 7.57
N ASP A 402 -29.09 3.72 8.90
CA ASP A 402 -29.03 4.92 9.74
C ASP A 402 -27.66 5.62 9.67
N GLU A 403 -26.60 4.85 9.43
CA GLU A 403 -25.24 5.37 9.25
C GLU A 403 -25.00 5.85 7.81
N ILE A 404 -25.55 5.11 6.84
CA ILE A 404 -25.42 5.41 5.41
C ILE A 404 -26.20 6.67 5.07
N ILE A 405 -27.43 6.78 5.55
CA ILE A 405 -28.32 7.90 5.23
C ILE A 405 -28.31 8.91 6.36
N ASN A 406 -27.22 9.67 6.46
CA ASN A 406 -27.15 10.84 7.32
C ASN A 406 -27.62 12.11 6.56
N TYR A 407 -28.84 12.08 6.02
CA TYR A 407 -29.41 13.21 5.28
C TYR A 407 -30.65 13.78 6.00
N PRO A 408 -30.66 15.07 6.38
CA PRO A 408 -31.74 15.67 7.18
C PRO A 408 -33.14 15.50 6.59
N SER A 409 -33.26 15.45 5.26
CA SER A 409 -34.54 15.32 4.57
C SER A 409 -34.96 13.87 4.31
N PHE A 410 -34.08 12.89 4.56
CA PHE A 410 -34.42 11.48 4.41
C PHE A 410 -34.77 10.91 5.78
N ASN A 411 -36.06 10.90 6.08
CA ASN A 411 -36.56 10.39 7.35
C ASN A 411 -37.26 9.05 7.13
N LEU A 412 -36.61 7.96 7.55
CA LEU A 412 -37.19 6.61 7.56
C LEU A 412 -38.53 6.59 8.31
N ASN A 413 -38.69 7.43 9.34
CA ASN A 413 -39.94 7.56 10.09
C ASN A 413 -41.09 8.22 9.34
N SER A 414 -40.85 8.85 8.19
CA SER A 414 -41.91 9.42 7.35
C SER A 414 -42.25 8.57 6.13
N LEU A 415 -41.62 7.41 5.96
CA LEU A 415 -41.90 6.53 4.82
C LEU A 415 -43.31 5.97 4.90
N GLN A 416 -44.10 6.24 3.86
CA GLN A 416 -45.44 5.66 3.69
C GLN A 416 -45.36 4.23 3.13
N ASP A 417 -44.28 3.88 2.42
CA ASP A 417 -44.10 2.60 1.71
C ASP A 417 -42.77 1.94 2.09
N GLY A 418 -42.62 1.59 3.37
CA GLY A 418 -41.39 0.96 3.88
C GLY A 418 -41.03 -0.35 3.20
N GLU A 419 -42.03 -1.13 2.77
CA GLU A 419 -41.84 -2.42 2.11
C GLU A 419 -41.16 -2.27 0.75
N LEU A 420 -41.59 -1.29 -0.04
CA LEU A 420 -40.98 -1.02 -1.34
C LEU A 420 -39.52 -0.60 -1.18
N LEU A 421 -39.21 0.28 -0.22
CA LEU A 421 -37.83 0.69 0.02
C LEU A 421 -36.97 -0.51 0.44
N PHE A 422 -37.50 -1.37 1.32
CA PHE A 422 -36.83 -2.59 1.76
C PHE A 422 -36.48 -3.50 0.56
N ASP A 423 -37.47 -3.83 -0.27
CA ASP A 423 -37.26 -4.71 -1.44
C ASP A 423 -36.39 -4.03 -2.52
N SER A 424 -36.42 -2.69 -2.63
CA SER A 424 -35.52 -1.93 -3.50
C SER A 424 -34.06 -2.01 -3.04
N ILE A 425 -33.81 -2.00 -1.72
CA ILE A 425 -32.46 -2.19 -1.16
C ILE A 425 -31.97 -3.61 -1.44
N ILE A 426 -32.83 -4.63 -1.30
CA ILE A 426 -32.48 -6.01 -1.65
C ILE A 426 -32.08 -6.11 -3.12
N SER A 427 -32.92 -5.58 -4.02
CA SER A 427 -32.65 -5.54 -5.45
C SER A 427 -31.29 -4.90 -5.77
N MET A 428 -31.00 -3.74 -5.15
CA MET A 428 -29.74 -3.05 -5.35
C MET A 428 -28.53 -3.85 -4.85
N GLY A 429 -28.63 -4.46 -3.67
CA GLY A 429 -27.57 -5.33 -3.13
C GLY A 429 -27.33 -6.54 -4.02
N MET A 430 -28.41 -7.18 -4.48
CA MET A 430 -28.36 -8.30 -5.42
C MET A 430 -27.61 -7.95 -6.71
N PHE A 431 -27.91 -6.82 -7.36
CA PHE A 431 -27.18 -6.39 -8.55
C PHE A 431 -25.68 -6.17 -8.30
N ASN A 432 -25.31 -5.66 -7.12
CA ASN A 432 -23.91 -5.47 -6.75
C ASN A 432 -23.18 -6.81 -6.49
N ASP A 433 -23.89 -7.75 -5.88
CA ASP A 433 -23.31 -9.00 -5.37
C ASP A 433 -23.19 -10.10 -6.43
N ILE A 434 -24.09 -10.14 -7.43
CA ILE A 434 -24.13 -11.20 -8.45
C ILE A 434 -22.78 -11.42 -9.15
N HIS A 435 -22.06 -10.36 -9.49
CA HIS A 435 -20.75 -10.50 -10.12
C HIS A 435 -19.63 -10.76 -9.11
N ARG A 436 -19.74 -10.16 -7.91
CA ARG A 436 -18.70 -10.19 -6.90
C ARG A 436 -18.60 -11.53 -6.17
N TYR A 437 -19.72 -12.20 -5.97
CA TYR A 437 -19.83 -13.48 -5.26
C TYR A 437 -20.42 -14.57 -6.15
N SER A 438 -20.04 -14.55 -7.44
CA SER A 438 -20.57 -15.47 -8.45
C SER A 438 -20.35 -16.96 -8.13
N ASP A 439 -19.34 -17.29 -7.32
CA ASP A 439 -19.07 -18.66 -6.86
C ASP A 439 -20.05 -19.13 -5.77
N ASN A 440 -20.70 -18.19 -5.07
CA ASN A 440 -21.61 -18.45 -3.95
C ASN A 440 -23.07 -18.18 -4.30
N ILE A 441 -23.35 -17.45 -5.39
CA ILE A 441 -24.70 -17.09 -5.84
C ILE A 441 -25.13 -17.98 -7.01
N HIS A 442 -26.20 -18.75 -6.79
CA HIS A 442 -26.82 -19.61 -7.80
C HIS A 442 -27.61 -18.80 -8.83
N PHE A 443 -27.02 -18.56 -10.00
CA PHE A 443 -27.62 -17.75 -11.08
C PHE A 443 -28.99 -18.25 -11.54
N GLU A 444 -29.24 -19.55 -11.47
CA GLU A 444 -30.52 -20.17 -11.80
C GLU A 444 -31.69 -19.65 -10.95
N ASN A 445 -31.41 -19.19 -9.73
CA ASN A 445 -32.43 -18.74 -8.78
C ASN A 445 -32.72 -17.23 -8.88
N ILE A 446 -31.90 -16.46 -9.59
CA ILE A 446 -32.01 -15.00 -9.71
C ILE A 446 -33.39 -14.56 -10.20
N TYR A 447 -33.96 -15.27 -11.18
CA TYR A 447 -35.28 -14.94 -11.71
C TYR A 447 -36.39 -15.09 -10.66
N ASP A 448 -36.33 -16.19 -9.90
CA ASP A 448 -37.31 -16.46 -8.85
C ASP A 448 -37.13 -15.50 -7.67
N ASP A 449 -35.88 -15.16 -7.33
CA ASP A 449 -35.55 -14.15 -6.32
C ASP A 449 -36.16 -12.78 -6.69
N PHE A 450 -36.00 -12.33 -7.93
CA PHE A 450 -36.59 -11.06 -8.40
C PHE A 450 -38.11 -11.07 -8.37
N LYS A 451 -38.73 -12.20 -8.72
CA LYS A 451 -40.20 -12.33 -8.74
C LYS A 451 -40.81 -12.17 -7.35
N ASN A 452 -40.04 -12.45 -6.31
CA ASN A 452 -40.46 -12.34 -4.92
C ASN A 452 -40.34 -10.93 -4.33
N LEU A 453 -39.72 -9.99 -5.04
CA LEU A 453 -39.60 -8.59 -4.63
C LEU A 453 -40.85 -7.79 -5.04
N LYS A 454 -41.35 -6.95 -4.13
CA LYS A 454 -42.41 -6.01 -4.45
C LYS A 454 -41.81 -4.74 -5.05
N PHE A 455 -42.20 -4.46 -6.29
CA PHE A 455 -41.98 -3.18 -6.94
C PHE A 455 -43.33 -2.55 -7.27
N TYR A 456 -43.37 -1.23 -7.42
CA TYR A 456 -44.56 -0.58 -7.95
C TYR A 456 -44.92 -1.15 -9.33
N ASP A 457 -46.17 -1.56 -9.49
CA ASP A 457 -46.70 -1.76 -10.83
C ASP A 457 -47.00 -0.40 -11.49
N ASN A 458 -47.09 -0.41 -12.83
CA ASN A 458 -47.33 0.81 -13.60
C ASN A 458 -48.69 1.47 -13.28
N GLU A 459 -49.66 0.75 -12.75
CA GLU A 459 -50.96 1.31 -12.37
C GLU A 459 -50.91 2.01 -11.02
N GLU A 460 -50.19 1.45 -10.05
CA GLU A 460 -49.99 2.01 -8.72
C GLU A 460 -49.22 3.33 -8.79
N VAL A 461 -48.15 3.40 -9.60
CA VAL A 461 -47.42 4.66 -9.85
C VAL A 461 -48.36 5.71 -10.45
N LYS A 462 -49.15 5.34 -11.47
CA LYS A 462 -50.11 6.25 -12.11
C LYS A 462 -51.15 6.75 -11.12
N ASN A 463 -51.67 5.89 -10.25
CA ASN A 463 -52.66 6.24 -9.24
C ASN A 463 -52.09 7.19 -8.20
N LYS A 464 -50.87 6.97 -7.70
CA LYS A 464 -50.19 7.89 -6.77
C LYS A 464 -49.90 9.24 -7.43
N ILE A 465 -49.40 9.27 -8.67
CA ILE A 465 -49.17 10.52 -9.41
C ILE A 465 -50.48 11.31 -9.57
N ASN A 466 -51.58 10.63 -9.95
CA ASN A 466 -52.88 11.28 -10.10
C ASN A 466 -53.42 11.82 -8.78
N PHE A 467 -53.23 11.09 -7.66
CA PHE A 467 -53.60 11.56 -6.33
C PHE A 467 -52.87 12.86 -5.96
N TYR A 468 -51.55 12.93 -6.16
CA TYR A 468 -50.78 14.14 -5.85
C TYR A 468 -51.10 15.30 -6.77
N LYS A 469 -51.40 15.07 -8.05
CA LYS A 469 -51.86 16.12 -8.98
C LYS A 469 -53.14 16.77 -8.49
N VAL A 470 -54.13 15.96 -8.12
CA VAL A 470 -55.42 16.44 -7.59
C VAL A 470 -55.23 17.23 -6.28
N TYR A 471 -54.27 16.83 -5.44
CA TYR A 471 -53.97 17.51 -4.18
C TYR A 471 -53.14 18.81 -4.34
N SER A 472 -52.40 18.93 -5.45
CA SER A 472 -51.61 20.14 -5.76
C SER A 472 -52.39 21.21 -6.52
N GLU A 473 -53.50 20.82 -7.15
CA GLU A 473 -54.37 21.69 -7.96
C GLU A 473 -55.58 22.25 -7.17
N GLY A 474 -55.80 21.81 -5.93
CA GLY A 474 -56.82 22.33 -5.01
C GLY A 474 -56.19 22.96 -3.77
#